data_AF-A0AAU7VIN6-F1
#
_entry.id   AF-A0AAU7VIN6-F1
#
_cell.length_a   1.000
_cell.length_b   1.000
_cell.length_c   1.000
_cell.angle_alpha   90.00
_cell.angle_beta   90.00
_cell.angle_gamma   90.00
#
_symmetry.space_group_name_H-M   'P 1'
#
loop_
_entity.id
_entity.type
_entity.pdbx_description
1 polymer ?
#
loop_
_entity_poly.entity_id
_entity_poly.type
_entity_poly.pdbx_seq_one_letter_code
_entity_poly.pdbx_strand_id
1 'polypeptide(L)'
;MGAKKKIILTILLLINIATMFLSWFGGARKIQEVRGTIVLLHPITLIAIGLFLIGLWYPFNKKVSKWICVGSITGIIAVKIYFFFFWHYMTVTGTVSIKESINLTYPEFYLGLGISTLILAISLFMKDNNQKRVNKK
;
A
#
# COMPACT_ATOMS: atom_id res chain seq x y z
N MET A 1 12.05 16.84 1.12
CA MET A 1 10.61 16.79 0.81
C MET A 1 9.92 17.91 1.58
N GLY A 2 8.98 18.65 0.98
CA GLY A 2 8.30 19.74 1.69
C GLY A 2 7.40 19.21 2.81
N ALA A 3 7.34 19.90 3.96
CA ALA A 3 6.60 19.45 5.14
C ALA A 3 5.13 19.12 4.85
N LYS A 4 4.44 19.97 4.07
CA LYS A 4 3.05 19.74 3.66
C LYS A 4 2.84 18.39 2.95
N LYS A 5 3.76 18.00 2.05
CA LYS A 5 3.67 16.72 1.33
C LYS A 5 3.92 15.52 2.25
N LYS A 6 4.86 15.65 3.20
CA LYS A 6 5.10 14.61 4.21
C LYS A 6 3.85 14.35 5.04
N ILE A 7 3.17 15.40 5.47
CA ILE A 7 1.93 15.29 6.25
C ILE A 7 0.84 14.59 5.43
N ILE A 8 0.61 15.01 4.18
CA ILE A 8 -0.41 14.38 3.31
C ILE A 8 -0.15 12.88 3.12
N LEU A 9 1.10 12.48 2.86
CA LEU A 9 1.44 11.07 2.66
C LEU A 9 1.34 10.25 3.96
N THR A 10 1.62 10.87 5.11
CA THR A 10 1.41 10.23 6.41
C THR A 10 -0.08 10.01 6.66
N ILE A 11 -0.92 11.00 6.40
CA ILE A 11 -2.38 10.90 6.54
C ILE A 11 -2.92 9.80 5.61
N LEU A 12 -2.51 9.78 4.34
CA LEU A 12 -2.94 8.74 3.40
C LEU A 12 -2.50 7.35 3.86
N LEU A 13 -1.30 7.20 4.42
CA LEU A 13 -0.85 5.93 5.00
C LEU A 13 -1.75 5.51 6.18
N LEU A 14 -2.12 6.43 7.07
CA LEU A 14 -3.01 6.13 8.19
C LEU A 14 -4.40 5.70 7.70
N ILE A 15 -4.96 6.38 6.70
CA ILE A 15 -6.24 5.97 6.08
C ILE A 15 -6.09 4.58 5.46
N ASN A 16 -4.98 4.30 4.78
CA ASN A 16 -4.70 2.98 4.20
C ASN A 16 -4.68 1.88 5.27
N ILE A 17 -3.99 2.13 6.39
CA ILE A 17 -3.95 1.20 7.53
C ILE A 17 -5.35 1.06 8.15
N ALA A 18 -6.12 2.14 8.27
CA ALA A 18 -7.49 2.09 8.76
C ALA A 18 -8.37 1.17 7.91
N THR A 19 -8.23 1.20 6.58
CA THR A 19 -8.98 0.28 5.71
C THR A 19 -8.64 -1.19 5.95
N MET A 20 -7.42 -1.52 6.44
CA MET A 20 -7.02 -2.89 6.74
C MET A 20 -7.75 -3.48 7.96
N PHE A 21 -8.37 -2.67 8.82
CA PHE A 21 -9.18 -3.19 9.92
C PHE A 21 -10.56 -3.72 9.50
N LEU A 22 -10.97 -3.43 8.26
CA LEU A 22 -12.24 -3.88 7.70
C LEU A 22 -12.15 -5.32 7.16
N SER A 23 -13.31 -5.94 6.95
CA SER A 23 -13.43 -7.23 6.25
C SER A 23 -13.06 -7.02 4.78
N TRP A 24 -12.06 -7.75 4.28
CA TRP A 24 -11.59 -7.63 2.89
C TRP A 24 -11.99 -8.82 2.04
N PHE A 25 -12.12 -9.99 2.66
CA PHE A 25 -12.41 -11.24 1.97
C PHE A 25 -13.54 -12.00 2.68
N GLY A 26 -14.26 -12.84 1.92
CA GLY A 26 -15.37 -13.65 2.45
C GLY A 26 -16.76 -13.16 2.02
N GLY A 27 -16.87 -12.46 0.88
CA GLY A 27 -18.14 -11.88 0.39
C GLY A 27 -19.29 -12.86 0.12
N ALA A 28 -19.04 -14.17 0.05
CA ALA A 28 -20.11 -15.16 -0.05
C ALA A 28 -20.59 -15.59 1.34
N ARG A 29 -21.92 -15.45 1.58
CA ARG A 29 -22.66 -15.58 2.86
C ARG A 29 -22.54 -16.91 3.65
N LYS A 30 -21.51 -17.72 3.41
CA LYS A 30 -21.23 -18.99 4.10
C LYS A 30 -19.75 -19.25 4.37
N ILE A 31 -18.86 -18.33 4.00
CA ILE A 31 -17.41 -18.44 4.21
C ILE A 31 -17.03 -17.47 5.34
N GLN A 32 -16.09 -17.87 6.19
CA GLN A 32 -15.60 -17.02 7.27
C GLN A 32 -14.97 -15.74 6.70
N GLU A 33 -15.40 -14.59 7.20
CA GLU A 33 -14.84 -13.31 6.78
C GLU A 33 -13.37 -13.17 7.23
N VAL A 34 -12.51 -12.79 6.30
CA VAL A 34 -11.11 -12.51 6.57
C VAL A 34 -10.88 -11.01 6.50
N ARG A 35 -10.42 -10.45 7.61
CA ARG A 35 -10.06 -9.04 7.72
C ARG A 35 -8.78 -8.72 6.96
N GLY A 36 -8.66 -7.48 6.51
CA GLY A 36 -7.42 -6.94 5.94
C GLY A 36 -6.24 -6.93 6.91
N THR A 37 -6.47 -7.20 8.20
CA THR A 37 -5.44 -7.30 9.23
C THR A 37 -4.43 -8.41 8.91
N ILE A 38 -4.84 -9.44 8.15
CA ILE A 38 -3.91 -10.47 7.66
C ILE A 38 -2.83 -9.88 6.75
N VAL A 39 -3.17 -8.84 5.97
CA VAL A 39 -2.22 -8.10 5.15
C VAL A 39 -1.40 -7.14 6.00
N LEU A 40 -2.01 -6.47 6.99
CA LEU A 40 -1.32 -5.54 7.88
C LEU A 40 -0.24 -6.24 8.71
N LEU A 41 -0.55 -7.40 9.29
CA LEU A 41 0.34 -8.18 10.15
C LEU A 41 1.36 -8.99 9.37
N HIS A 42 1.29 -9.00 8.04
CA HIS A 42 2.29 -9.65 7.22
C HIS A 42 3.65 -8.96 7.41
N PRO A 43 4.75 -9.72 7.64
CA PRO A 43 6.05 -9.13 8.00
C PRO A 43 6.57 -8.14 6.96
N ILE A 44 6.36 -8.43 5.67
CA ILE A 44 6.73 -7.50 4.57
C ILE A 44 5.97 -6.18 4.68
N THR A 45 4.68 -6.21 5.03
CA THR A 45 3.86 -5.00 5.18
C THR A 45 4.34 -4.17 6.36
N LEU A 46 4.64 -4.80 7.50
CA LEU A 46 5.16 -4.11 8.68
C LEU A 46 6.52 -3.44 8.40
N ILE A 47 7.43 -4.16 7.77
CA ILE A 47 8.75 -3.62 7.36
C ILE A 47 8.56 -2.46 6.37
N ALA A 48 7.67 -2.62 5.39
CA ALA A 48 7.39 -1.58 4.41
C ALA A 48 6.78 -0.32 5.03
N ILE A 49 5.88 -0.44 6.02
CA ILE A 49 5.35 0.71 6.77
C ILE A 49 6.48 1.43 7.50
N GLY A 50 7.35 0.68 8.18
CA GLY A 50 8.53 1.24 8.87
C GLY A 50 9.46 1.98 7.91
N LEU A 51 9.84 1.35 6.81
CA LEU A 51 10.67 1.95 5.76
C LEU A 51 10.03 3.19 5.14
N PHE A 52 8.72 3.20 4.95
CA PHE A 52 8.01 4.37 4.42
C PHE A 52 8.10 5.56 5.39
N LEU A 53 7.86 5.34 6.68
CA LEU A 53 7.97 6.40 7.70
C LEU A 53 9.40 6.94 7.81
N ILE A 54 10.40 6.04 7.79
CA ILE A 54 11.82 6.39 7.78
C ILE A 54 12.17 7.21 6.53
N GLY A 55 11.75 6.75 5.35
CA GLY A 55 11.97 7.44 4.08
C GLY A 55 11.32 8.83 4.02
N LEU A 56 10.22 9.03 4.74
CA LEU A 56 9.46 10.28 4.77
C LEU A 56 10.05 11.31 5.75
N TRP A 57 10.36 10.88 6.98
CA TRP A 57 10.71 11.78 8.07
C TRP A 57 12.22 11.99 8.22
N TYR A 58 13.03 10.94 8.03
CA TYR A 58 14.47 11.04 8.18
C TYR A 58 15.08 11.98 7.12
N PRO A 59 16.11 12.79 7.46
CA PRO A 59 16.70 13.78 6.56
C PRO A 59 17.63 13.16 5.49
N PHE A 60 17.16 12.15 4.76
CA PHE A 60 17.89 11.61 3.61
C PHE A 60 17.95 12.61 2.45
N ASN A 61 18.87 12.33 1.52
CA ASN A 61 18.86 12.92 0.19
C ASN A 61 17.49 12.74 -0.49
N LYS A 62 17.00 13.78 -1.18
CA LYS A 62 15.65 13.78 -1.80
C LYS A 62 15.43 12.59 -2.74
N LYS A 63 16.44 12.25 -3.55
CA LYS A 63 16.41 11.09 -4.46
C LYS A 63 16.27 9.78 -3.69
N VAL A 64 17.06 9.59 -2.63
CA VAL A 64 17.04 8.38 -1.79
C VAL A 64 15.71 8.25 -1.05
N SER A 65 15.26 9.31 -0.38
CA SER A 65 13.95 9.39 0.29
C SER A 65 12.80 9.01 -0.66
N LYS A 66 12.80 9.54 -1.89
CA LYS A 66 11.81 9.19 -2.92
C LYS A 66 11.80 7.69 -3.22
N TRP A 67 12.97 7.10 -3.50
CA TRP A 67 13.06 5.68 -3.84
C TRP A 67 12.69 4.76 -2.67
N ILE A 68 13.05 5.13 -1.43
CA ILE A 68 12.62 4.40 -0.23
C ILE A 68 11.08 4.42 -0.13
N CYS A 69 10.44 5.58 -0.26
CA CYS A 69 8.98 5.68 -0.20
C CYS A 69 8.30 4.88 -1.31
N VAL A 70 8.81 4.96 -2.54
CA VAL A 70 8.29 4.20 -3.69
C VAL A 70 8.43 2.69 -3.45
N GLY A 71 9.62 2.22 -3.10
CA GLY A 71 9.86 0.79 -2.83
C GLY A 71 8.98 0.24 -1.71
N SER A 72 8.80 1.03 -0.64
CA SER A 72 7.96 0.66 0.49
C SER A 72 6.50 0.47 0.08
N ILE A 73 5.91 1.43 -0.63
CA ILE A 73 4.50 1.33 -1.06
C ILE A 73 4.31 0.22 -2.09
N THR A 74 5.26 0.02 -2.99
CA THR A 74 5.24 -1.11 -3.92
C THR A 74 5.21 -2.44 -3.17
N GLY A 75 5.99 -2.58 -2.09
CA GLY A 75 5.95 -3.76 -1.21
C GLY A 75 4.57 -4.00 -0.60
N ILE A 76 3.93 -2.95 -0.07
CA ILE A 76 2.56 -3.05 0.48
C ILE A 76 1.56 -3.48 -0.60
N ILE A 77 1.64 -2.91 -1.80
CA ILE A 77 0.76 -3.27 -2.93
C ILE A 77 0.99 -4.73 -3.35
N ALA A 78 2.24 -5.18 -3.42
CA ALA A 78 2.56 -6.56 -3.78
C ALA A 78 1.94 -7.57 -2.80
N VAL A 79 2.01 -7.30 -1.49
CA VAL A 79 1.36 -8.16 -0.48
C VAL A 79 -0.16 -8.14 -0.64
N LYS A 80 -0.79 -6.99 -0.90
CA LYS A 80 -2.24 -6.90 -1.16
C LYS A 80 -2.66 -7.76 -2.34
N ILE A 81 -1.91 -7.66 -3.45
CA ILE A 81 -2.17 -8.43 -4.66
C ILE A 81 -1.97 -9.93 -4.39
N TYR A 82 -0.91 -10.31 -3.68
CA TYR A 82 -0.68 -11.70 -3.29
C TYR A 82 -1.88 -12.26 -2.50
N PHE A 83 -2.33 -11.56 -1.46
CA PHE A 83 -3.48 -12.03 -0.70
C PHE A 83 -4.74 -12.10 -1.55
N PHE A 84 -5.01 -11.11 -2.41
CA PHE A 84 -6.15 -11.13 -3.32
C PHE A 84 -6.26 -12.41 -4.17
N PHE A 85 -5.13 -12.90 -4.70
CA PHE A 85 -5.10 -14.12 -5.50
C PHE A 85 -5.12 -15.43 -4.69
N PHE A 86 -4.45 -15.45 -3.54
CA PHE A 86 -4.13 -16.71 -2.86
C PHE A 86 -4.95 -16.98 -1.60
N TRP A 87 -5.68 -16.00 -1.07
CA TRP A 87 -6.43 -16.19 0.19
C TRP A 87 -7.48 -17.30 0.06
N HIS A 88 -8.23 -17.34 -1.05
CA HIS A 88 -9.32 -18.30 -1.27
C HIS A 88 -8.80 -19.67 -1.70
N TYR A 89 -7.58 -19.75 -2.26
CA TYR A 89 -6.95 -21.00 -2.65
C TYR A 89 -6.77 -21.92 -1.43
N MET A 90 -6.22 -21.38 -0.34
CA MET A 90 -5.92 -22.15 0.87
C MET A 90 -7.15 -22.43 1.76
N THR A 91 -8.25 -21.69 1.58
CA THR A 91 -9.37 -21.70 2.54
C THR A 91 -10.69 -22.18 1.96
N VAL A 92 -10.90 -22.09 0.64
CA VAL A 92 -12.23 -22.30 0.02
C VAL A 92 -12.17 -23.18 -1.23
N THR A 93 -11.41 -22.77 -2.24
CA THR A 93 -11.61 -23.30 -3.61
C THR A 93 -10.59 -24.35 -4.04
N GLY A 94 -9.40 -24.40 -3.42
CA GLY A 94 -8.29 -25.26 -3.88
C GLY A 94 -7.77 -24.93 -5.29
N THR A 95 -8.23 -23.82 -5.89
CA THR A 95 -7.89 -23.37 -7.24
C THR A 95 -7.73 -21.84 -7.27
N VAL A 96 -6.76 -21.35 -8.04
CA VAL A 96 -6.56 -19.90 -8.26
C VAL A 96 -7.45 -19.46 -9.41
N SER A 97 -8.38 -18.53 -9.15
CA SER A 97 -9.33 -18.04 -10.16
C SER A 97 -9.61 -16.56 -9.91
N ILE A 98 -9.30 -15.71 -10.90
CA ILE A 98 -9.56 -14.27 -10.86
C ILE A 98 -11.04 -13.97 -10.60
N LYS A 99 -11.92 -14.76 -11.22
CA LYS A 99 -13.37 -14.59 -11.07
C LYS A 99 -13.79 -14.76 -9.61
N GLU A 100 -13.23 -15.75 -8.92
CA GLU A 100 -13.51 -15.96 -7.50
C GLU A 100 -12.84 -14.92 -6.62
N SER A 101 -11.60 -14.52 -6.93
CA SER A 101 -10.96 -13.41 -6.24
C SER A 101 -11.82 -12.15 -6.29
N ILE A 102 -12.44 -11.82 -7.43
CA ILE A 102 -13.33 -10.67 -7.55
C ILE A 102 -14.64 -10.88 -6.77
N ASN A 103 -15.31 -12.02 -6.93
CA ASN A 103 -16.61 -12.30 -6.33
C ASN A 103 -16.56 -12.37 -4.79
N LEU A 104 -15.45 -12.86 -4.24
CA LEU A 104 -15.31 -13.10 -2.81
C LEU A 104 -14.60 -11.96 -2.08
N THR A 105 -14.21 -10.89 -2.80
CA THR A 105 -13.52 -9.72 -2.23
C THR A 105 -14.50 -8.58 -2.01
N TYR A 106 -14.45 -8.02 -0.82
CA TYR A 106 -15.28 -6.89 -0.40
C TYR A 106 -14.79 -5.56 -1.02
N PRO A 107 -15.68 -4.59 -1.30
CA PRO A 107 -15.33 -3.26 -1.82
C PRO A 107 -14.20 -2.53 -1.07
N GLU A 108 -14.11 -2.76 0.24
CA GLU A 108 -13.15 -2.20 1.18
C GLU A 108 -11.70 -2.52 0.81
N PHE A 109 -11.45 -3.71 0.24
CA PHE A 109 -10.14 -4.07 -0.30
C PHE A 109 -9.73 -3.13 -1.43
N TYR A 110 -10.63 -2.83 -2.36
CA TYR A 110 -10.35 -1.95 -3.50
C TYR A 110 -10.12 -0.51 -3.07
N LEU A 111 -10.81 -0.05 -2.02
CA LEU A 111 -10.51 1.24 -1.38
C LEU A 111 -9.08 1.25 -0.82
N GLY A 112 -8.71 0.22 -0.06
CA GLY A 112 -7.36 0.07 0.47
C GLY A 112 -6.29 -0.01 -0.63
N LEU A 113 -6.56 -0.73 -1.72
CA LEU A 113 -5.67 -0.83 -2.87
C LEU A 113 -5.53 0.53 -3.58
N GLY A 114 -6.65 1.21 -3.83
CA GLY A 114 -6.72 2.54 -4.47
C GLY A 114 -5.96 3.63 -3.71
N ILE A 115 -6.06 3.64 -2.38
CA ILE A 115 -5.26 4.57 -1.56
C ILE A 115 -3.77 4.26 -1.70
N SER A 116 -3.38 2.99 -1.79
CA SER A 116 -1.97 2.59 -1.94
C SER A 116 -1.39 3.06 -3.27
N THR A 117 -2.14 2.87 -4.36
CA THR A 117 -1.75 3.35 -5.69
C THR A 117 -1.73 4.87 -5.77
N LEU A 118 -2.62 5.57 -5.07
CA LEU A 118 -2.58 7.03 -4.96
C LEU A 118 -1.30 7.52 -4.26
N ILE A 119 -0.92 6.89 -3.14
CA ILE A 119 0.34 7.20 -2.43
C ILE A 119 1.54 6.96 -3.35
N LEU A 120 1.54 5.85 -4.09
CA LEU A 120 2.61 5.52 -5.05
C LEU A 120 2.71 6.59 -6.15
N ALA A 121 1.58 6.96 -6.75
CA ALA A 121 1.52 8.00 -7.78
C ALA A 121 2.07 9.33 -7.25
N ILE A 122 1.59 9.79 -6.09
CA ILE A 122 2.08 11.02 -5.46
C ILE A 122 3.59 10.95 -5.24
N SER A 123 4.11 9.81 -4.75
CA SER A 123 5.54 9.58 -4.49
C SER A 123 6.39 9.58 -5.78
N LEU A 124 5.87 9.04 -6.89
CA LEU A 124 6.53 9.05 -8.20
C LEU A 124 6.53 10.43 -8.85
N PHE A 125 5.40 11.13 -8.82
CA PHE A 125 5.24 12.48 -9.37
C PHE A 125 5.84 13.58 -8.47
N MET A 126 6.53 13.20 -7.41
CA MET A 126 7.39 14.14 -6.69
C MET A 126 8.52 14.64 -7.58
N LYS A 127 8.37 15.89 -8.04
CA LYS A 127 9.39 16.63 -8.78
C LYS A 127 10.62 16.88 -7.89
N ASP A 128 11.78 16.44 -8.36
CA ASP A 128 13.05 16.73 -7.74
C ASP A 128 13.43 18.17 -8.14
N ASN A 129 13.10 19.15 -7.29
CA ASN A 129 13.33 20.58 -7.58
C ASN A 129 14.83 20.97 -7.66
N ASN A 130 15.75 20.02 -7.73
CA ASN A 130 17.19 20.27 -7.73
C ASN A 130 17.76 20.65 -9.11
N GLN A 131 17.04 20.49 -10.22
CA GLN A 131 17.55 20.89 -11.54
C GLN A 131 17.51 22.41 -11.82
N LYS A 132 16.77 23.21 -11.03
CA LYS A 132 16.66 24.66 -11.27
C LYS A 132 17.83 25.51 -10.74
N ARG A 133 18.78 24.93 -9.98
CA ARG A 133 19.93 25.69 -9.43
C ARG A 133 21.24 25.51 -10.19
N VAL A 134 21.37 24.50 -11.04
CA VAL A 134 22.61 24.26 -11.79
C VAL A 134 22.67 25.06 -13.10
N ASN A 135 21.53 25.35 -13.73
CA ASN A 135 21.48 26.17 -14.96
C ASN A 135 21.42 27.69 -14.69
N LYS A 136 21.93 28.17 -13.55
CA LYS A 136 21.93 29.59 -13.17
C LYS A 136 23.30 30.10 -12.68
N LYS A 137 24.37 29.36 -12.95
CA LYS A 137 25.74 29.84 -12.77
C LYS A 137 26.44 29.90 -14.12
#